data_AF-C6PTQ4-F1
#
_entry.id   AF-C6PTQ4-F1
#
_cell.length_a   1.000
_cell.length_b   1.000
_cell.length_c   1.000
_cell.angle_alpha   90.00
_cell.angle_beta   90.00
_cell.angle_gamma   90.00
#
_symmetry.space_group_name_H-M   'P 1'
#
loop_
_entity.id
_entity.type
_entity.pdbx_description
1 polymer ?
#
loop_
_entity_poly.entity_id
_entity_poly.type
_entity_poly.pdbx_seq_one_letter_code
_entity_poly.pdbx_strand_id
1 'polypeptide(L)'
;MAYSAEMQSMKGIGYKEILYYLDNKISLDEAVYSIKKGSRNYAKRQLTWFRKDKRVIWIDKDKFNDDNEIVDNIVDIFASLKKL
;
A
#
# COMPACT_ATOMS: atom_id res chain seq x y z
N MET A 1 -0.10 -9.65 28.69
CA MET A 1 -0.06 -10.70 27.64
C MET A 1 -1.26 -10.46 26.73
N ALA A 2 -1.12 -9.73 25.62
CA ALA A 2 -2.31 -9.29 24.88
C ALA A 2 -2.04 -9.01 23.39
N TYR A 3 -1.55 -10.00 22.65
CA TYR A 3 -1.64 -10.01 21.19
C TYR A 3 -2.24 -11.35 20.79
N SER A 4 -3.56 -11.38 20.57
CA SER A 4 -4.25 -12.58 20.08
C SER A 4 -4.40 -12.49 18.56
N ALA A 5 -4.32 -13.64 17.88
CA ALA A 5 -4.50 -13.73 16.42
C ALA A 5 -5.89 -13.27 15.94
N GLU A 6 -6.85 -13.17 16.85
CA GLU A 6 -8.20 -12.66 16.64
C GLU A 6 -8.24 -11.13 16.38
N MET A 7 -7.20 -10.39 16.77
CA MET A 7 -7.14 -8.93 16.64
C MET A 7 -7.13 -8.49 15.18
N GLN A 8 -7.80 -7.37 14.89
CA GLN A 8 -7.87 -6.81 13.54
C GLN A 8 -6.50 -6.45 12.96
N SER A 9 -5.56 -6.02 13.80
CA SER A 9 -4.17 -5.75 13.43
C SER A 9 -3.44 -7.01 12.92
N MET A 10 -3.75 -8.18 13.49
CA MET A 10 -3.15 -9.47 13.12
C MET A 10 -3.73 -10.06 11.83
N LYS A 11 -4.82 -9.47 11.31
CA LYS A 11 -5.43 -9.84 10.02
C LYS A 11 -4.83 -9.09 8.84
N GLY A 12 -3.87 -8.19 9.08
CA GLY A 12 -3.14 -7.48 8.04
C GLY A 12 -2.32 -8.42 7.16
N ILE A 13 -2.16 -8.05 5.88
CA ILE A 13 -1.26 -8.74 4.93
C ILE A 13 0.16 -8.69 5.52
N GLY A 14 0.81 -9.84 5.64
CA GLY A 14 2.10 -9.99 6.33
C GLY A 14 1.95 -10.73 7.65
N TYR A 15 1.13 -10.21 8.55
CA TYR A 15 0.98 -10.76 9.90
C TYR A 15 0.27 -12.10 9.90
N LYS A 16 -0.82 -12.22 9.16
CA LYS A 16 -1.60 -13.46 9.08
C LYS A 16 -0.79 -14.61 8.50
N GLU A 17 -0.02 -14.35 7.44
CA GLU A 17 0.79 -15.34 6.74
C GLU A 17 1.96 -15.81 7.63
N ILE A 18 2.60 -14.91 8.36
CA ILE A 18 3.66 -15.28 9.31
C ILE A 18 3.09 -16.05 10.50
N LEU A 19 1.91 -15.71 11.01
CA LEU A 19 1.25 -16.49 12.06
C LEU A 19 0.98 -17.93 11.62
N TYR A 20 0.57 -18.16 10.37
CA TYR A 20 0.39 -19.50 9.83
C TYR A 20 1.70 -20.28 9.69
N TYR A 21 2.79 -19.60 9.37
CA TYR A 21 4.12 -20.22 9.39
C TYR A 21 4.53 -20.62 10.83
N LEU A 22 4.33 -19.74 11.81
CA LEU A 22 4.63 -20.01 13.23
C LEU A 22 3.75 -21.14 13.80
N ASP A 23 2.52 -21.29 13.31
CA ASP A 23 1.62 -22.41 13.63
C ASP A 23 1.97 -23.71 12.86
N ASN A 24 3.05 -23.75 12.07
CA ASN A 24 3.44 -24.86 11.19
C ASN A 24 2.36 -25.28 10.17
N LYS A 25 1.45 -24.38 9.79
CA LYS A 25 0.38 -24.65 8.81
C LYS A 25 0.85 -24.48 7.37
N ILE A 26 1.85 -23.64 7.14
CA ILE A 26 2.45 -23.37 5.84
C ILE A 26 3.98 -23.27 5.99
N SER A 27 4.70 -23.50 4.90
CA SER A 27 6.14 -23.25 4.85
C SER A 27 6.47 -21.75 4.81
N LEU A 28 7.71 -21.40 5.14
CA LEU A 28 8.19 -20.01 5.06
C LEU A 28 8.10 -19.48 3.63
N ASP A 29 8.42 -20.30 2.63
CA ASP A 29 8.37 -19.92 1.23
C ASP A 29 6.92 -19.62 0.77
N GLU A 30 5.96 -20.44 1.20
CA GLU A 30 4.54 -20.20 0.95
C GLU A 30 4.03 -18.93 1.63
N ALA A 31 4.50 -18.66 2.86
CA ALA A 31 4.18 -17.43 3.57
C ALA A 31 4.70 -16.20 2.79
N VAL A 32 5.99 -16.20 2.42
CA VAL A 32 6.61 -15.11 1.64
C VAL A 32 5.92 -14.93 0.29
N TYR A 33 5.59 -16.01 -0.41
CA TYR A 33 4.86 -15.97 -1.67
C TYR A 33 3.47 -15.34 -1.49
N SER A 34 2.74 -15.76 -0.47
CA SER A 34 1.39 -15.27 -0.15
C SER A 34 1.41 -13.79 0.19
N ILE A 35 2.39 -13.32 0.96
CA ILE A 35 2.58 -11.90 1.28
C ILE A 35 2.82 -11.09 0.01
N LYS A 36 3.78 -11.50 -0.84
CA LYS A 36 4.08 -10.80 -2.10
C LYS A 36 2.84 -10.72 -3.01
N LYS A 37 2.08 -11.80 -3.13
CA LYS A 37 0.84 -11.85 -3.91
C LYS A 37 -0.24 -10.95 -3.30
N GLY A 38 -0.41 -10.99 -1.99
CA GLY A 38 -1.33 -10.15 -1.22
C GLY A 38 -1.05 -8.66 -1.43
N SER A 39 0.21 -8.26 -1.29
CA SER A 39 0.65 -6.86 -1.47
C SER A 39 0.40 -6.34 -2.88
N ARG A 40 0.69 -7.15 -3.93
CA ARG A 40 0.39 -6.78 -5.33
C ARG A 40 -1.10 -6.61 -5.59
N ASN A 41 -1.91 -7.55 -5.09
CA ASN A 41 -3.36 -7.47 -5.23
C ASN A 41 -3.95 -6.27 -4.48
N TYR A 42 -3.40 -5.95 -3.30
CA TYR A 42 -3.80 -4.78 -2.54
C TYR A 42 -3.45 -3.48 -3.26
N ALA A 43 -2.21 -3.34 -3.75
CA ALA A 43 -1.79 -2.19 -4.56
C ALA A 43 -2.67 -2.02 -5.81
N LYS A 44 -2.99 -3.11 -6.53
CA LYS A 44 -3.92 -3.08 -7.67
C LYS A 44 -5.32 -2.61 -7.29
N ARG A 45 -5.83 -3.05 -6.14
CA ARG A 45 -7.15 -2.61 -5.63
C ARG A 45 -7.13 -1.12 -5.28
N GLN A 46 -6.11 -0.64 -4.59
CA GLN A 46 -5.92 0.78 -4.28
C GLN A 46 -5.92 1.60 -5.58
N LEU A 47 -5.10 1.21 -6.56
CA LEU A 47 -5.05 1.87 -7.86
C LEU A 47 -6.41 1.88 -8.57
N THR A 48 -7.10 0.74 -8.57
CA THR A 48 -8.44 0.62 -9.18
C THR A 48 -9.46 1.54 -8.50
N TRP A 49 -9.38 1.67 -7.17
CA TRP A 49 -10.27 2.50 -6.38
C TRP A 49 -10.03 3.99 -6.67
N PHE A 50 -8.77 4.44 -6.63
CA PHE A 50 -8.40 5.82 -6.97
C PHE A 50 -8.69 6.18 -8.43
N ARG A 51 -8.55 5.23 -9.38
CA ARG A 51 -8.89 5.48 -10.79
C ARG A 51 -10.36 5.82 -11.03
N LYS A 52 -11.26 5.43 -10.14
CA LYS A 52 -12.69 5.78 -10.23
C LYS A 52 -12.98 7.20 -9.75
N ASP A 53 -12.11 7.79 -8.93
CA ASP A 53 -12.31 9.13 -8.40
C ASP A 53 -11.67 10.17 -9.33
N LYS A 54 -12.52 11.00 -9.95
CA LYS A 54 -12.10 12.04 -10.90
C LYS A 54 -11.36 13.21 -10.24
N ARG A 55 -11.39 13.31 -8.91
CA ARG A 55 -10.69 14.36 -8.14
C ARG A 55 -9.22 14.02 -7.91
N VAL A 56 -8.81 12.78 -8.17
CA VAL A 56 -7.44 12.33 -7.96
C VAL A 56 -6.55 12.92 -9.03
N ILE A 57 -5.51 13.64 -8.59
CA ILE A 57 -4.44 14.14 -9.44
C ILE A 57 -3.31 13.11 -9.39
N TRP A 58 -3.01 12.52 -10.53
CA TRP A 58 -1.99 11.48 -10.65
C TRP A 58 -0.62 12.09 -10.84
N ILE A 59 0.32 11.72 -9.97
CA ILE A 59 1.72 12.11 -10.05
C ILE A 59 2.53 10.86 -10.39
N ASP A 60 3.27 10.95 -11.48
CA ASP A 60 4.11 9.86 -11.97
C ASP A 60 5.55 10.09 -11.52
N LYS A 61 6.01 9.28 -10.56
CA LYS A 61 7.35 9.40 -9.97
C LYS A 61 8.45 9.30 -11.04
N ASP A 62 8.24 8.50 -12.08
CA ASP A 62 9.27 8.23 -13.10
C ASP A 62 9.55 9.45 -13.99
N LYS A 63 8.76 10.52 -13.87
CA LYS A 63 8.95 11.79 -14.60
C LYS A 63 9.82 12.80 -13.87
N PHE A 64 10.26 12.50 -12.65
CA PHE A 64 11.03 13.40 -11.80
C PHE A 64 12.39 12.79 -11.49
N ASN A 65 13.41 13.64 -11.37
CA ASN A 65 14.78 13.18 -11.11
C ASN A 65 15.02 12.88 -9.64
N ASP A 66 14.36 13.63 -8.75
CA ASP A 66 14.47 13.47 -7.30
C ASP A 66 13.18 13.83 -6.57
N ASP A 67 13.15 13.51 -5.27
CA ASP A 67 11.96 13.66 -4.45
C ASP A 67 11.61 15.15 -4.19
N ASN A 68 12.55 16.10 -4.29
CA ASN A 68 12.25 17.53 -4.11
C ASN A 68 11.44 18.07 -5.29
N GLU A 69 11.78 17.70 -6.53
CA GLU A 69 11.00 18.11 -7.71
C GLU A 69 9.54 17.65 -7.61
N ILE A 70 9.30 16.47 -7.02
CA ILE A 70 7.96 15.94 -6.77
C ILE A 70 7.22 16.80 -5.73
N VAL A 71 7.89 17.17 -4.64
CA VAL A 71 7.31 18.00 -3.58
C VAL A 71 6.96 19.38 -4.13
N ASP A 72 7.84 20.01 -4.89
CA ASP A 72 7.60 21.30 -5.52
C ASP A 72 6.39 21.23 -6.46
N ASN A 73 6.29 20.17 -7.27
CA ASN A 73 5.14 19.94 -8.14
C ASN A 73 3.83 19.80 -7.36
N ILE A 74 3.83 19.09 -6.22
CA ILE A 74 2.67 18.96 -5.35
C ILE A 74 2.24 20.33 -4.80
N VAL A 75 3.20 21.16 -4.37
CA VAL A 75 2.94 22.51 -3.87
C VAL A 75 2.33 23.40 -4.95
N ASP A 76 2.86 23.35 -6.18
CA ASP A 76 2.35 24.13 -7.32
C ASP A 76 0.93 23.73 -7.71
N ILE A 77 0.64 22.42 -7.75
CA ILE A 77 -0.71 21.91 -7.98
C ILE A 77 -1.66 22.45 -6.90
N PHE A 78 -1.27 22.39 -5.64
CA PHE A 78 -2.10 22.85 -4.52
C PHE A 78 -2.33 24.37 -4.55
N ALA A 79 -1.31 25.16 -4.88
CA ALA A 79 -1.42 26.61 -5.03
C ALA A 79 -2.37 27.00 -6.18
N SER A 80 -2.33 26.27 -7.29
CA SER A 80 -3.21 26.48 -8.44
C SER A 80 -4.68 26.18 -8.11
N LEU A 81 -4.94 25.18 -7.25
CA LEU A 81 -6.29 24.85 -6.79
C LEU A 81 -6.86 25.88 -5.81
N LYS A 82 -6.01 26.55 -5.02
CA LYS A 82 -6.43 27.60 -4.06
C LYS A 82 -6.70 28.97 -4.70
N LYS A 83 -6.28 29.19 -5.95
CA LYS A 83 -6.53 30.44 -6.69
C LYS A 83 -7.91 30.49 -7.36
N LEU A 84 -8.71 29.43 -7.26
CA LEU A 84 -10.13 29.37 -7.57
C LEU A 84 -10.96 29.59 -6.29
#